data_AF-A0A1J3FHW4-F1
#
_entry.id   AF-A0A1J3FHW4-F1
#
_cell.length_a   1.000
_cell.length_b   1.000
_cell.length_c   1.000
_cell.angle_alpha   90.00
_cell.angle_beta   90.00
_cell.angle_gamma   90.00
#
_symmetry.space_group_name_H-M   'P 1'
#
loop_
_entity.id
_entity.type
_entity.pdbx_description
1 polymer ?
#
loop_
_entity_poly.entity_id
_entity_poly.type
_entity_poly.pdbx_seq_one_letter_code
_entity_poly.pdbx_strand_id
1 'polypeptide(L)' 'LGTQLNNFKNVEKRLRSELGDTEAKRVFSRAVYLFHIGANDYIYPSLFANSSTFQSNSKDRLSDFVIGNLTAVIEEVYKI' A
#
# COMPACT_ATOMS: atom_id res chain seq x y z
N LEU A 1 3.70 3.81 -2.55
CA LEU A 1 2.51 2.93 -2.44
C LEU A 1 2.25 2.10 -3.69
N GLY A 2 2.22 2.70 -4.88
CA GLY A 2 1.98 1.97 -6.14
C GLY A 2 2.87 0.74 -6.36
N THR A 3 4.14 0.78 -5.94
CA THR A 3 5.05 -0.37 -6.05
C THR A 3 4.60 -1.58 -5.24
N GLN A 4 4.15 -1.40 -3.98
CA GLN A 4 3.68 -2.52 -3.17
C GLN A 4 2.41 -3.13 -3.75
N LEU A 5 1.46 -2.30 -4.21
CA LEU A 5 0.24 -2.77 -4.87
C LEU A 5 0.55 -3.53 -6.18
N ASN A 6 1.44 -3.01 -7.02
CA ASN A 6 1.84 -3.69 -8.25
C ASN A 6 2.52 -5.03 -7.96
N ASN A 7 3.39 -5.10 -6.95
CA ASN A 7 4.00 -6.35 -6.55
C ASN A 7 2.95 -7.36 -6.05
N PHE A 8 1.95 -6.91 -5.30
CA PHE A 8 0.83 -7.75 -4.89
C PHE A 8 0.04 -8.31 -6.08
N LYS A 9 -0.33 -7.44 -7.05
CA LYS A 9 -1.01 -7.84 -8.29
C LYS A 9 -0.18 -8.86 -9.09
N ASN A 10 1.15 -8.72 -9.11
CA ASN A 10 2.04 -9.70 -9.74
C ASN A 10 2.01 -11.07 -9.04
N VAL A 11 1.97 -11.09 -7.70
CA VAL A 11 1.85 -12.33 -6.91
C VAL A 11 0.50 -13.00 -7.18
N GLU A 12 -0.59 -12.23 -7.22
CA GLU A 12 -1.92 -12.76 -7.55
C GLU A 12 -1.97 -13.38 -8.94
N LYS A 13 -1.52 -12.66 -9.97
CA LYS A 13 -1.44 -13.20 -11.33
C LYS A 13 -0.62 -14.50 -11.38
N ARG A 14 0.50 -14.56 -10.65
CA ARG A 14 1.35 -15.74 -10.61
C ARG A 14 0.66 -16.93 -9.94
N LEU A 15 0.05 -16.72 -8.77
CA LEU A 15 -0.67 -17.79 -8.06
C LEU A 15 -1.86 -18.31 -8.87
N ARG A 16 -2.60 -17.45 -9.56
CA ARG A 16 -3.66 -17.89 -10.48
C ARG A 16 -3.13 -18.74 -11.62
N SER A 17 -1.99 -18.35 -12.21
CA SER A 17 -1.36 -19.12 -13.30
C SER A 17 -0.83 -20.48 -12.84
N GLU A 18 -0.34 -20.59 -11.60
CA GLU A 18 0.27 -21.81 -11.07
C GLU A 18 -0.76 -22.77 -10.45
N LEU A 19 -1.81 -22.25 -9.80
CA LEU A 19 -2.77 -23.03 -9.01
C LEU A 19 -4.19 -23.08 -9.61
N GLY A 20 -4.47 -22.21 -10.58
CA GLY A 20 -5.83 -21.97 -11.06
C GLY A 20 -6.64 -21.05 -10.13
N ASP A 21 -7.75 -20.51 -10.66
CA ASP A 21 -8.52 -19.46 -9.99
C ASP A 21 -9.11 -19.88 -8.64
N THR A 22 -9.61 -21.12 -8.53
CA THR A 22 -10.26 -21.61 -7.31
C THR A 22 -9.29 -21.70 -6.14
N GLU A 23 -8.11 -22.32 -6.34
CA GLU A 23 -7.16 -22.50 -5.25
C GLU A 23 -6.44 -21.19 -4.93
N ALA A 24 -6.12 -20.36 -5.93
CA ALA A 24 -5.58 -19.01 -5.69
C ALA A 24 -6.53 -18.18 -4.82
N LYS A 25 -7.84 -18.16 -5.11
CA LYS A 25 -8.84 -17.47 -4.30
C LYS A 25 -8.92 -18.01 -2.86
N ARG A 26 -8.77 -19.33 -2.68
CA ARG A 26 -8.73 -19.96 -1.35
C ARG A 26 -7.51 -19.53 -0.55
N VAL A 27 -6.34 -19.39 -1.20
CA VAL A 27 -5.12 -18.86 -0.55
C VAL A 27 -5.35 -17.42 -0.09
N PHE A 28 -5.82 -16.54 -0.99
CA PHE A 28 -6.03 -15.13 -0.66
C PHE A 28 -7.09 -14.93 0.43
N SER A 29 -8.24 -15.60 0.35
CA SER A 29 -9.31 -15.48 1.35
C SER A 29 -8.92 -15.93 2.77
N ARG A 30 -7.84 -16.69 2.93
CA ARG A 30 -7.38 -17.23 4.22
C ARG A 30 -6.07 -16.62 4.69
N ALA A 31 -5.43 -15.80 3.88
CA ALA A 31 -4.15 -15.20 4.21
C ALA A 31 -4.30 -14.12 5.29
N VAL A 32 -3.28 -14.00 6.13
CA VAL A 32 -3.09 -12.81 6.98
C VAL A 32 -2.15 -11.88 6.26
N TYR A 33 -2.60 -10.66 5.98
CA TYR A 33 -1.81 -9.66 5.26
C TYR A 33 -1.10 -8.73 6.23
N LEU A 34 0.20 -8.55 6.04
CA LEU A 34 1.01 -7.57 6.77
C LEU A 34 1.47 -6.48 5.80
N PHE A 35 0.98 -5.26 5.99
CA PHE A 35 1.40 -4.09 5.22
C PHE A 35 2.28 -3.18 6.08
N HIS A 36 3.44 -2.80 5.54
CA HIS A 36 4.31 -1.78 6.12
C HIS A 36 4.51 -0.64 5.11
N ILE A 37 3.77 0.44 5.29
CA ILE A 37 3.70 1.58 4.36
C ILE A 37 3.47 2.89 5.13
N GLY A 38 3.78 4.02 4.50
CA GLY A 38 3.58 5.36 5.08
C GLY A 38 4.83 5.96 5.72
N ALA A 39 5.79 5.15 6.18
CA ALA A 39 6.97 5.66 6.89
C ALA A 39 7.80 6.64 6.04
N ASN A 40 7.98 6.33 4.76
CA ASN A 40 8.75 7.20 3.85
C ASN A 40 8.08 8.56 3.63
N ASP A 41 6.75 8.64 3.71
CA ASP A 41 5.98 9.88 3.55
C ASP A 41 6.24 10.87 4.69
N TYR A 42 6.67 10.39 5.86
CA TYR A 42 7.10 11.22 6.99
C TYR A 42 8.61 11.44 7.05
N ILE A 43 9.40 10.38 6.79
CA ILE A 43 10.86 10.40 6.94
C ILE A 43 11.49 11.24 5.83
N TYR A 44 11.02 11.09 4.59
CA TYR A 44 11.66 11.75 3.45
C TYR A 44 11.61 13.28 3.53
N PRO A 45 10.44 13.90 3.80
CA PRO A 45 10.37 15.35 3.93
C PRO A 45 10.96 15.90 5.22
N SER A 46 11.10 15.09 6.28
CA SER A 46 11.69 15.57 7.53
C SER A 46 13.22 15.51 7.54
N LEU A 47 13.82 14.51 6.88
CA LEU A 47 15.27 14.28 6.93
C LEU A 47 16.01 14.67 5.65
N PHE A 48 15.35 14.65 4.48
CA PHE A 48 16.06 14.70 3.20
C PHE A 48 15.58 15.81 2.27
N ALA A 49 14.28 16.10 2.25
CA ALA A 49 13.74 17.19 1.45
C ALA A 49 13.41 18.37 2.36
N ASN A 50 14.14 19.48 2.24
CA ASN A 50 13.82 20.74 2.91
C ASN A 50 12.57 21.37 2.26
N SER A 51 11.44 20.67 2.41
CA SER A 51 10.21 20.84 1.66
C SER A 51 9.36 21.91 2.32
N SER A 52 9.15 23.02 1.62
CA SER A 52 8.19 24.05 2.02
C SER A 52 6.77 23.48 2.16
N THR A 53 6.43 22.45 1.39
CA THR A 53 5.18 21.69 1.50
C THR A 53 5.04 20.97 2.84
N PHE A 54 6.11 20.42 3.40
CA PHE A 54 6.07 19.81 4.73
C PHE A 54 6.04 20.87 5.84
N GLN A 55 6.77 21.97 5.65
CA GLN A 55 6.78 23.10 6.60
C GLN A 55 5.44 23.85 6.66
N SER A 56 4.68 23.87 5.56
CA SER A 56 3.39 24.57 5.46
C SER A 56 2.16 23.69 5.73
N ASN A 57 2.31 22.37 5.74
CA ASN A 57 1.22 21.46 6.09
C ASN A 57 1.18 21.22 7.61
N SER A 58 -0.02 21.28 8.20
CA SER A 58 -0.19 20.77 9.57
C SER A 58 0.06 19.27 9.61
N LYS A 59 0.55 18.77 10.75
CA LYS A 59 0.76 17.32 10.97
C LYS A 59 -0.49 16.51 10.61
N ASP A 60 -1.66 17.04 10.96
CA ASP A 60 -2.97 16.41 10.70
C ASP A 60 -3.22 16.22 9.20
N ARG A 61 -2.96 17.24 8.37
CA ARG A 61 -3.14 17.14 6.90
C ARG A 61 -2.23 16.09 6.26
N LEU A 62 -1.00 15.98 6.76
CA LEU A 62 -0.08 14.95 6.28
C LEU A 62 -0.56 13.56 6.69
N SER A 63 -1.04 13.41 7.93
CA SER A 63 -1.62 12.15 8.39
C SER A 63 -2.84 11.75 7.59
N ASP A 64 -3.75 12.68 7.30
CA ASP A 64 -4.90 12.43 6.43
C ASP A 64 -4.48 11.98 5.03
N PHE A 65 -3.46 12.62 4.46
CA PHE A 65 -2.92 12.24 3.15
C PHE A 65 -2.35 10.81 3.18
N VAL A 66 -1.53 10.47 4.18
CA VAL A 66 -0.92 9.13 4.30
C VAL A 66 -1.99 8.07 4.54
N ILE A 67 -2.98 8.35 5.40
CA ILE A 67 -4.09 7.43 5.68
C ILE A 67 -4.95 7.24 4.42
N GLY A 68 -5.32 8.30 3.71
CA GLY A 68 -6.14 8.18 2.49
C GLY A 68 -5.45 7.33 1.41
N ASN A 69 -4.15 7.53 1.26
CA ASN A 69 -3.30 6.74 0.37
C ASN A 69 -3.19 5.26 0.78
N LEU A 70 -3.05 4.99 2.09
CA LEU A 70 -3.07 3.65 2.66
C LEU A 70 -4.42 2.95 2.42
N THR A 71 -5.53 3.65 2.69
CA THR A 71 -6.89 3.14 2.48
C THR A 71 -7.10 2.76 1.02
N ALA A 72 -6.73 3.62 0.07
CA ALA A 72 -6.88 3.33 -1.36
C ALA A 72 -6.13 2.06 -1.79
N VAL A 73 -4.94 1.80 -1.25
CA VAL A 73 -4.20 0.55 -1.55
C VAL A 73 -4.88 -0.66 -0.94
N ILE A 74 -5.34 -0.58 0.30
CA ILE A 74 -6.02 -1.69 0.97
C ILE A 74 -7.32 -2.04 0.24
N GLU A 75 -8.10 -1.04 -0.19
CA GLU A 75 -9.31 -1.25 -0.97
C GLU A 75 -9.03 -1.96 -2.30
N GLU A 76 -7.93 -1.61 -2.97
CA GLU A 76 -7.50 -2.31 -4.20
C GLU A 76 -7.08 -3.76 -3.93
N VAL A 77 -6.39 -4.02 -2.81
CA VAL A 77 -6.03 -5.39 -2.40
C VAL A 77 -7.29 -6.19 -2.07
N TYR A 78 -8.27 -5.59 -1.42
CA TYR A 78 -9.51 -6.28 -1.03
C TYR A 78 -10.38 -6.70 -2.23
N LYS A 79 -10.25 -6.02 -3.37
CA LYS A 79 -10.97 -6.36 -4.61
C LYS A 79 -10.39 -7.56 -5.36
N ILE A 80 -9.18 -8.00 -4.99
CA ILE A 80 -8.44 -9.10 -5.62
C ILE A 80 -8.90 -10.44 -5.02
#